data_AF-A0A939WC12-F1
#
_entry.id   AF-A0A939WC12-F1
#
_cell.length_a   1.000
_cell.length_b   1.000
_cell.length_c   1.000
_cell.angle_alpha   90.00
_cell.angle_beta   90.00
_cell.angle_gamma   90.00
#
_symmetry.space_group_name_H-M   'P 1'
#
loop_
_entity.id
_entity.type
_entity.pdbx_description
1 polymer ?
#
loop_
_entity_poly.entity_id
_entity_poly.type
_entity_poly.pdbx_seq_one_letter_code
_entity_poly.pdbx_strand_id
1 'polypeptide(L)'
;MDWKNVGRSIPEITIRDLVVFRLQPEESEQLAHQYNRALFNLNNDGADVAIITLKRIITDYPTWGEASLLFGICMAQCEEFSRSQQSFEHALTCGLHSQALTELAQYCLAEATTAAEQARAEAEQSSEDSPLKALSSAITRQESPLVAESEHRERIHVQAPILIKAPKKPRKRRIATEKEIRDALAQSTSSNGEIPDEEIRVEFPKTPAEKMRMTLLALAGIAALALIICLVWFVIIPVAKNVSDKAKNAEKVEFLEGKMQEKSADPEVSAILSEYNEKYGSNEN
;
A
#
# COMPACT_ATOMS: atom_id res chain seq x y z
N MET A 1 4.53 -7.60 -26.88
CA MET A 1 4.09 -9.01 -26.96
C MET A 1 2.67 -9.14 -27.48
N ASP A 2 2.35 -10.22 -28.21
CA ASP A 2 0.96 -10.52 -28.61
C ASP A 2 0.27 -11.39 -27.55
N TRP A 3 -0.39 -10.74 -26.59
CA TRP A 3 -1.08 -11.39 -25.47
C TRP A 3 -2.15 -12.38 -25.91
N LYS A 4 -2.76 -12.21 -27.10
CA LYS A 4 -3.76 -13.15 -27.62
C LYS A 4 -3.15 -14.50 -27.97
N ASN A 5 -1.95 -14.50 -28.53
CA ASN A 5 -1.25 -15.75 -28.87
C ASN A 5 -0.78 -16.49 -27.62
N VAL A 6 -0.46 -15.76 -26.54
CA VAL A 6 -0.07 -16.34 -25.25
C VAL A 6 -1.23 -17.10 -24.63
N GLY A 7 -2.45 -16.55 -24.68
CA GLY A 7 -3.65 -17.26 -24.21
C GLY A 7 -3.86 -18.62 -24.87
N ARG A 8 -3.50 -18.77 -26.15
CA ARG A 8 -3.61 -20.04 -26.89
C ARG A 8 -2.61 -21.11 -26.46
N SER A 9 -1.53 -20.72 -25.79
CA SER A 9 -0.53 -21.66 -25.28
C SER A 9 -0.93 -22.29 -23.94
N ILE A 10 -1.96 -21.76 -23.28
CA ILE A 10 -2.49 -22.31 -22.03
C ILE A 10 -3.39 -23.52 -22.37
N PRO A 11 -3.14 -24.70 -21.78
CA PRO A 11 -3.98 -25.86 -21.97
C PRO A 11 -5.32 -25.73 -21.24
N GLU A 12 -6.33 -26.41 -21.76
CA GLU A 12 -7.58 -26.63 -21.03
C GLU A 12 -7.34 -27.47 -19.78
N ILE A 13 -8.11 -27.17 -18.73
CA ILE A 13 -8.00 -27.84 -17.45
C ILE A 13 -8.99 -29.00 -17.39
N THR A 14 -8.53 -30.11 -16.83
CA THR A 14 -9.35 -31.30 -16.58
C THR A 14 -9.61 -31.48 -15.09
N ILE A 15 -10.59 -32.34 -14.76
CA ILE A 15 -10.93 -32.69 -13.38
C ILE A 15 -9.70 -33.20 -12.59
N ARG A 16 -8.74 -33.83 -13.28
CA ARG A 16 -7.52 -34.38 -12.66
C ARG A 16 -6.60 -33.30 -12.11
N ASP A 17 -6.59 -32.13 -12.74
CA ASP A 17 -5.74 -31.01 -12.35
C ASP A 17 -6.32 -30.29 -11.12
N LEU A 18 -7.63 -30.46 -10.86
CA LEU A 18 -8.36 -29.86 -9.73
C LEU A 18 -8.34 -30.72 -8.45
N VAL A 19 -7.63 -31.86 -8.46
CA VAL A 19 -7.54 -32.77 -7.30
C VAL A 19 -6.98 -32.07 -6.06
N VAL A 20 -6.15 -31.04 -6.26
CA VAL A 20 -5.56 -30.22 -5.18
C VAL A 20 -6.62 -29.58 -4.28
N PHE A 21 -7.78 -29.21 -4.84
CA PHE A 21 -8.84 -28.52 -4.10
C PHE A 21 -9.78 -29.46 -3.33
N ARG A 22 -9.68 -30.78 -3.52
CA ARG A 22 -10.52 -31.80 -2.86
C ARG A 22 -12.03 -31.52 -2.97
N LEU A 23 -12.45 -31.03 -4.12
CA LEU A 23 -13.84 -30.70 -4.43
C LEU A 23 -14.68 -31.95 -4.67
N GLN A 24 -16.01 -31.82 -4.58
CA GLN A 24 -16.90 -32.87 -5.06
C GLN A 24 -16.79 -33.00 -6.60
N PRO A 25 -17.04 -34.19 -7.18
CA PRO A 25 -16.93 -34.40 -8.62
C PRO A 25 -17.76 -33.38 -9.44
N GLU A 26 -19.00 -33.12 -9.03
CA GLU A 26 -19.88 -32.16 -9.72
C GLU A 26 -19.33 -30.72 -9.67
N GLU A 27 -18.81 -30.30 -8.53
CA GLU A 27 -18.20 -28.97 -8.35
C GLU A 27 -16.93 -28.83 -9.18
N SER A 28 -16.12 -29.89 -9.25
CA SER A 28 -14.89 -29.91 -10.04
C SER A 28 -15.18 -29.82 -11.55
N GLU A 29 -16.24 -30.47 -12.04
CA GLU A 29 -16.70 -30.35 -13.43
C GLU A 29 -17.17 -28.93 -13.75
N GLN A 30 -17.97 -28.35 -12.86
CA GLN A 30 -18.45 -26.97 -13.01
C GLN A 30 -17.29 -25.97 -13.02
N LEU A 31 -16.31 -26.14 -12.14
CA LEU A 31 -15.14 -25.27 -12.03
C LEU A 31 -14.26 -25.37 -13.29
N ALA A 32 -13.97 -26.60 -13.75
CA ALA A 32 -13.23 -26.82 -14.98
C ALA A 32 -13.95 -26.21 -16.19
N HIS A 33 -15.27 -26.38 -16.28
CA HIS A 33 -16.07 -25.78 -17.35
C HIS A 33 -16.04 -24.24 -17.30
N GLN A 34 -16.14 -23.63 -16.12
CA GLN A 34 -16.05 -22.17 -15.97
C GLN A 34 -14.69 -21.63 -16.39
N TYR A 35 -13.60 -22.31 -15.99
CA TYR A 35 -12.24 -21.95 -16.38
C TYR A 35 -12.05 -22.10 -17.91
N ASN A 36 -12.42 -23.24 -18.48
CA ASN A 36 -12.26 -23.50 -19.91
C ASN A 36 -13.11 -22.54 -20.76
N ARG A 37 -14.30 -22.15 -20.26
CA ARG A 37 -15.11 -21.09 -20.88
C ARG A 37 -14.42 -19.73 -20.85
N ALA A 38 -13.74 -19.38 -19.75
CA ALA A 38 -12.96 -18.15 -19.68
C ALA A 38 -11.77 -18.17 -20.66
N LEU A 39 -11.07 -19.30 -20.76
CA LEU A 39 -10.00 -19.51 -21.74
C LEU A 39 -10.51 -19.40 -23.18
N PHE A 40 -11.66 -19.99 -23.48
CA PHE A 40 -12.32 -19.84 -24.78
C PHE A 40 -12.66 -18.38 -25.08
N ASN A 41 -13.22 -17.65 -24.11
CA ASN A 41 -13.55 -16.24 -24.28
C ASN A 41 -12.31 -15.38 -24.53
N LEU A 42 -11.21 -15.61 -23.80
CA LEU A 42 -9.93 -14.92 -24.02
C LEU A 42 -9.46 -15.08 -25.47
N ASN A 43 -9.51 -16.31 -26.00
CA ASN A 43 -9.07 -16.62 -27.36
C ASN A 43 -9.98 -16.02 -28.46
N ASN A 44 -11.20 -15.60 -28.12
CA ASN A 44 -12.21 -15.03 -29.03
C ASN A 44 -12.54 -13.56 -28.73
N ASP A 45 -11.55 -12.78 -28.24
CA ASP A 45 -11.68 -11.34 -27.96
C ASP A 45 -12.71 -10.96 -26.88
N GLY A 46 -13.06 -11.89 -25.99
CA GLY A 46 -13.91 -11.69 -24.82
C GLY A 46 -13.13 -11.67 -23.50
N ALA A 47 -12.00 -10.95 -23.47
CA ALA A 47 -11.13 -10.88 -22.29
C ALA A 47 -11.84 -10.25 -21.07
N ASP A 48 -12.72 -9.28 -21.30
CA ASP A 48 -13.59 -8.64 -20.30
C ASP A 48 -14.50 -9.65 -19.58
N VAL A 49 -15.19 -10.51 -20.33
CA VAL A 49 -16.06 -11.57 -19.78
C VAL A 49 -15.23 -12.63 -19.05
N ALA A 50 -14.04 -12.94 -19.58
CA ALA A 50 -13.10 -13.84 -18.93
C ALA A 50 -12.63 -13.29 -17.57
N ILE A 51 -12.30 -12.00 -17.48
CA ILE A 51 -11.90 -11.30 -16.23
C ILE A 51 -12.98 -11.46 -15.15
N ILE A 52 -14.26 -11.24 -15.49
CA ILE A 52 -15.37 -11.37 -14.53
C ILE A 52 -15.46 -12.80 -13.99
N THR A 53 -15.36 -13.79 -14.87
CA THR A 53 -15.45 -15.20 -14.50
C THR A 53 -14.24 -15.62 -13.64
N LEU A 54 -13.04 -15.23 -14.05
CA LEU A 54 -11.79 -15.58 -13.37
C LEU A 54 -11.65 -14.87 -12.02
N LYS A 55 -12.13 -13.63 -11.90
CA LYS A 55 -12.18 -12.94 -10.61
C LYS A 55 -12.92 -13.76 -9.57
N ARG A 56 -14.11 -14.26 -9.90
CA ARG A 56 -14.91 -15.10 -9.00
C ARG A 56 -14.16 -16.39 -8.63
N ILE A 57 -13.53 -17.02 -9.61
CA ILE A 57 -12.73 -18.23 -9.38
C ILE A 57 -11.58 -17.96 -8.41
N ILE A 58 -10.85 -16.85 -8.58
CA ILE A 58 -9.72 -16.48 -7.72
C ILE A 58 -10.18 -16.12 -6.30
N THR A 59 -11.36 -15.49 -6.14
CA THR A 59 -11.90 -15.22 -4.81
C THR A 59 -12.28 -16.49 -4.07
N ASP A 60 -12.86 -17.45 -4.79
CA ASP A 60 -13.29 -18.73 -4.20
C ASP A 60 -12.09 -19.67 -3.98
N TYR A 61 -11.08 -19.60 -4.86
CA TYR A 61 -9.88 -20.46 -4.88
C TYR A 61 -8.58 -19.64 -4.99
N PRO A 62 -8.17 -18.92 -3.93
CA PRO A 62 -7.05 -17.98 -3.99
C PRO A 62 -5.68 -18.64 -4.17
N THR A 63 -5.57 -19.94 -3.92
CA THR A 63 -4.33 -20.72 -4.13
C THR A 63 -4.17 -21.24 -5.55
N TRP A 64 -5.11 -20.94 -6.45
CA TRP A 64 -5.08 -21.44 -7.82
C TRP A 64 -4.18 -20.57 -8.70
N GLY A 65 -2.95 -21.04 -8.94
CA GLY A 65 -1.94 -20.35 -9.74
C GLY A 65 -2.34 -20.17 -11.21
N GLU A 66 -2.92 -21.19 -11.84
CA GLU A 66 -3.29 -21.16 -13.26
C GLU A 66 -4.44 -20.17 -13.55
N ALA A 67 -5.43 -20.10 -12.67
CA ALA A 67 -6.49 -19.09 -12.75
C ALA A 67 -5.93 -17.67 -12.66
N SER A 68 -4.94 -17.47 -11.78
CA SER A 68 -4.26 -16.19 -11.60
C SER A 68 -3.38 -15.84 -12.80
N LEU A 69 -2.72 -16.82 -13.42
CA LEU A 69 -1.97 -16.62 -14.65
C LEU A 69 -2.88 -16.20 -15.80
N LEU A 70 -4.00 -16.92 -16.00
CA LEU A 70 -4.96 -16.62 -17.05
C LEU A 70 -5.59 -15.24 -16.84
N PHE A 71 -5.93 -14.89 -15.60
CA PHE A 71 -6.43 -13.55 -15.25
C PHE A 71 -5.41 -12.46 -15.62
N GLY A 72 -4.13 -12.65 -15.28
CA GLY A 72 -3.08 -11.70 -15.63
C GLY A 72 -2.95 -11.47 -17.14
N ILE A 73 -3.10 -12.52 -17.96
CA ILE A 73 -3.08 -12.40 -19.43
C ILE A 73 -4.29 -11.62 -19.94
N CYS A 74 -5.49 -11.89 -19.40
CA CYS A 74 -6.67 -11.11 -19.76
C CYS A 74 -6.49 -9.62 -19.42
N MET A 75 -5.92 -9.30 -18.26
CA MET A 75 -5.65 -7.92 -17.84
C MET A 75 -4.61 -7.23 -18.74
N ALA A 76 -3.57 -7.96 -19.18
CA ALA A 76 -2.59 -7.46 -20.13
C ALA A 76 -3.22 -7.16 -21.51
N GLN A 77 -4.18 -7.98 -21.94
CA GLN A 77 -4.94 -7.74 -23.18
C GLN A 77 -5.84 -6.50 -23.08
N CYS A 78 -6.27 -6.13 -21.87
CA CYS A 78 -7.01 -4.90 -21.58
C CYS A 78 -6.10 -3.70 -21.28
N GLU A 79 -4.79 -3.79 -21.54
CA GLU A 79 -3.78 -2.73 -21.30
C GLU A 79 -3.59 -2.34 -19.82
N GLU A 80 -4.10 -3.15 -18.88
CA GLU A 80 -3.95 -2.92 -17.44
C GLU A 80 -2.68 -3.61 -16.89
N PHE A 81 -1.51 -3.15 -17.34
CA PHE A 81 -0.21 -3.81 -17.05
C PHE A 81 0.16 -3.86 -15.57
N SER A 82 -0.14 -2.82 -14.78
CA SER A 82 0.17 -2.81 -13.34
C SER A 82 -0.57 -3.92 -12.57
N ARG A 83 -1.81 -4.24 -12.95
CA ARG A 83 -2.59 -5.30 -12.31
C ARG A 83 -2.21 -6.67 -12.84
N SER A 84 -1.93 -6.74 -14.14
CA SER A 84 -1.39 -7.94 -14.77
C SER A 84 -0.12 -8.42 -14.07
N GLN A 85 0.80 -7.50 -13.76
CA GLN A 85 2.02 -7.79 -12.99
C GLN A 85 1.73 -8.47 -11.65
N GLN A 86 0.85 -7.87 -10.83
CA GLN A 86 0.48 -8.41 -9.52
C GLN A 86 -0.13 -9.82 -9.64
N SER A 87 -0.92 -10.04 -10.68
CA SER A 87 -1.52 -11.33 -10.96
C SER A 87 -0.49 -12.39 -11.31
N PHE A 88 0.53 -12.04 -12.09
CA PHE A 88 1.63 -12.96 -12.43
C PHE A 88 2.52 -13.29 -11.22
N GLU A 89 2.83 -12.29 -10.39
CA GLU A 89 3.54 -12.51 -9.13
C GLU A 89 2.77 -13.45 -8.19
N HIS A 90 1.45 -13.25 -8.09
CA HIS A 90 0.57 -14.10 -7.31
C HIS A 90 0.53 -15.54 -7.87
N ALA A 91 0.41 -15.70 -9.19
CA ALA A 91 0.43 -17.00 -9.85
C ALA A 91 1.73 -17.78 -9.56
N LEU A 92 2.89 -17.10 -9.65
CA LEU A 92 4.20 -17.69 -9.33
C LEU A 92 4.34 -18.06 -7.84
N THR A 93 3.73 -17.27 -6.96
CA THR A 93 3.74 -17.53 -5.51
C THR A 93 2.87 -18.73 -5.12
N CYS A 94 1.72 -18.88 -5.77
CA CYS A 94 0.85 -20.06 -5.59
C CYS A 94 1.47 -21.34 -6.15
N GLY A 95 2.33 -21.21 -7.15
CA GLY A 95 2.90 -22.33 -7.90
C GLY A 95 1.97 -22.78 -9.02
N LEU A 96 2.58 -23.29 -10.10
CA LEU A 96 1.86 -23.80 -11.26
C LEU A 96 2.18 -25.29 -11.45
N HIS A 97 1.21 -26.05 -11.97
CA HIS A 97 1.31 -27.49 -12.12
C HIS A 97 2.36 -27.94 -13.16
N SER A 98 2.77 -27.05 -14.06
CA SER A 98 3.70 -27.33 -15.15
C SER A 98 4.86 -26.35 -15.15
N GLN A 99 6.06 -26.88 -15.40
CA GLN A 99 7.25 -26.06 -15.62
C GLN A 99 7.06 -25.10 -16.81
N ALA A 100 6.41 -25.55 -17.89
CA ALA A 100 6.12 -24.70 -19.05
C ALA A 100 5.24 -23.49 -18.69
N LEU A 101 4.25 -23.68 -17.80
CA LEU A 101 3.41 -22.58 -17.33
C LEU A 101 4.16 -21.64 -16.39
N THR A 102 5.12 -22.16 -15.63
CA THR A 102 5.99 -21.36 -14.77
C THR A 102 6.91 -20.47 -15.60
N GLU A 103 7.53 -21.03 -16.65
CA GLU A 103 8.37 -20.28 -17.59
C GLU A 103 7.56 -19.23 -18.34
N LEU A 104 6.34 -19.59 -18.78
CA LEU A 104 5.40 -18.65 -19.39
C LEU A 104 5.06 -17.51 -18.42
N ALA A 105 4.71 -17.81 -17.17
CA ALA A 105 4.37 -16.82 -16.17
C ALA A 105 5.54 -15.85 -15.89
N GLN A 106 6.78 -16.35 -15.82
CA GLN A 106 7.98 -15.51 -15.69
C GLN A 106 8.19 -14.61 -16.90
N TYR A 107 8.01 -15.15 -18.11
CA TYR A 107 8.13 -14.38 -19.33
C TYR A 107 7.06 -13.29 -19.43
N CYS A 108 5.81 -13.62 -19.11
CA CYS A 108 4.70 -12.66 -19.04
C CYS A 108 4.93 -11.58 -18.00
N LEU A 109 5.48 -11.93 -16.83
CA LEU A 109 5.83 -10.97 -15.80
C LEU A 109 6.87 -9.96 -16.31
N ALA A 110 7.95 -10.44 -16.92
CA ALA A 110 9.00 -9.58 -17.46
C ALA A 110 8.44 -8.61 -18.51
N GLU A 111 7.63 -9.08 -19.45
CA GLU A 111 7.02 -8.21 -20.46
C GLU A 111 5.98 -7.25 -19.86
N ALA A 112 5.18 -7.69 -18.89
CA ALA A 112 4.22 -6.80 -18.24
C ALA A 112 4.93 -5.67 -17.46
N THR A 113 6.10 -5.95 -16.87
CA THR A 113 6.90 -4.91 -16.21
C THR A 113 7.44 -3.89 -17.19
N THR A 114 8.00 -4.31 -18.32
CA THR A 114 8.52 -3.39 -19.35
C THR A 114 7.39 -2.56 -19.97
N ALA A 115 6.23 -3.18 -20.23
CA ALA A 115 5.05 -2.47 -20.73
C ALA A 115 4.49 -1.46 -19.72
N ALA A 116 4.47 -1.81 -18.42
CA ALA A 116 4.05 -0.90 -17.36
C ALA A 116 5.01 0.30 -17.21
N GLU A 117 6.32 0.08 -17.33
CA GLU A 117 7.32 1.15 -17.30
C GLU A 117 7.19 2.08 -18.51
N GLN A 118 6.99 1.53 -19.71
CA GLN A 118 6.74 2.31 -20.92
C GLN A 118 5.47 3.17 -20.79
N ALA A 119 4.36 2.57 -20.34
CA ALA A 119 3.11 3.30 -20.13
C ALA A 119 3.26 4.42 -19.08
N ARG A 120 4.07 4.22 -18.03
CA ARG A 120 4.39 5.27 -17.04
C ARG A 120 5.25 6.38 -17.64
N ALA A 121 6.27 6.04 -18.42
CA ALA A 121 7.12 7.02 -19.09
C ALA A 121 6.32 7.88 -20.09
N GLU A 122 5.39 7.27 -20.84
CA GLU A 122 4.46 8.00 -21.74
C GLU A 122 3.51 8.91 -20.96
N ALA A 123 3.00 8.46 -19.81
CA ALA A 123 2.17 9.28 -18.92
C ALA A 123 2.97 10.47 -18.33
N GLU A 124 4.24 10.27 -17.98
CA GLU A 124 5.12 11.34 -17.48
C GLU A 124 5.44 12.36 -18.56
N GLN A 125 5.81 11.93 -19.77
CA GLN A 125 6.10 12.81 -20.92
C GLN A 125 4.86 13.63 -21.34
N SER A 126 3.69 13.00 -21.42
CA SER A 126 2.43 13.71 -21.73
C SER A 126 2.00 14.70 -20.63
N SER A 127 2.46 14.51 -19.38
CA SER A 127 2.21 15.45 -18.29
C SER A 127 3.10 16.70 -18.37
N GLU A 128 4.29 16.62 -18.97
CA GLU A 128 5.19 17.77 -19.16
C GLU A 128 4.74 18.67 -20.31
N ASP A 129 4.16 18.11 -21.37
CA ASP A 129 3.62 18.85 -22.52
C ASP A 129 2.24 19.46 -22.26
N SER A 130 1.62 19.20 -21.10
CA SER A 130 0.27 19.66 -20.81
C SER A 130 0.25 21.16 -20.46
N PRO A 131 -0.43 22.04 -21.24
CA PRO A 131 -0.43 23.50 -21.06
C PRO A 131 -1.02 23.96 -19.70
N LEU A 132 -1.72 23.06 -19.00
CA LEU A 132 -2.25 23.29 -17.66
C LEU A 132 -1.16 23.30 -16.58
N LYS A 133 -0.05 22.57 -16.75
CA LYS A 133 1.07 22.58 -15.80
C LYS A 133 1.85 23.91 -15.91
N ALA A 134 2.05 24.40 -17.13
CA ALA A 134 2.57 25.74 -17.40
C ALA A 134 1.68 26.84 -16.80
N LEU A 135 0.36 26.76 -16.97
CA LEU A 135 -0.59 27.70 -16.34
C LEU A 135 -0.60 27.60 -14.81
N SER A 136 -0.56 26.40 -14.23
CA SER A 136 -0.53 26.23 -12.77
C SER A 136 0.74 26.79 -12.15
N SER A 137 1.91 26.56 -12.76
CA SER A 137 3.19 27.13 -12.34
C SER A 137 3.26 28.66 -12.50
N ALA A 138 2.50 29.22 -13.45
CA ALA A 138 2.35 30.67 -13.62
C ALA A 138 1.41 31.29 -12.58
N ILE A 139 0.38 30.58 -12.15
CA ILE A 139 -0.61 31.04 -11.15
C ILE A 139 -0.05 30.99 -9.72
N THR A 140 0.83 30.04 -9.39
CA THR A 140 1.43 29.95 -8.03
C THR A 140 2.47 31.04 -7.74
N ARG A 141 2.82 31.90 -8.71
CA ARG A 141 3.81 32.99 -8.53
C ARG A 141 3.21 34.37 -8.28
N GLN A 142 1.88 34.50 -8.20
CA GLN A 142 1.25 35.69 -7.63
C GLN A 142 1.08 35.51 -6.12
N GLU A 143 2.13 35.85 -5.38
CA GLU A 143 1.97 36.28 -4.00
C GLU A 143 1.05 37.50 -3.99
N SER A 144 -0.21 37.30 -3.60
CA SER A 144 -1.17 38.36 -3.40
C SER A 144 -0.70 39.25 -2.23
N PRO A 145 -0.37 40.54 -2.44
CA PRO A 145 -0.35 41.48 -1.34
C PRO A 145 -1.79 41.87 -1.02
N LEU A 146 -2.03 42.31 0.21
CA LEU A 146 -3.29 42.83 0.78
C LEU A 146 -4.06 41.81 1.62
N VAL A 147 -3.49 41.56 2.79
CA VAL A 147 -4.26 41.55 4.04
C VAL A 147 -4.92 42.92 4.20
N ALA A 148 -6.24 42.96 4.07
CA ALA A 148 -7.07 44.03 4.60
C ALA A 148 -8.39 43.39 5.08
N GLU A 149 -8.58 43.45 6.39
CA GLU A 149 -9.85 43.22 7.09
C GLU A 149 -11.02 43.93 6.40
N SER A 150 -12.13 43.23 6.21
CA SER A 150 -13.48 43.79 6.41
C SER A 150 -14.55 42.71 6.28
N GLU A 151 -15.55 42.85 7.14
CA GLU A 151 -16.69 41.98 7.34
C GLU A 151 -17.66 41.92 6.14
N HIS A 152 -18.58 40.96 6.21
CA HIS A 152 -19.80 40.80 5.40
C HIS A 152 -19.63 40.34 3.94
N ARG A 153 -19.79 39.03 3.71
CA ARG A 153 -20.50 38.52 2.54
C ARG A 153 -21.49 37.42 2.89
N GLU A 154 -22.72 37.65 2.44
CA GLU A 154 -23.92 36.84 2.63
C GLU A 154 -23.75 35.40 2.10
N ARG A 155 -24.34 34.45 2.83
CA ARG A 155 -24.49 33.06 2.38
C ARG A 155 -25.44 33.03 1.19
N ILE A 156 -24.91 32.95 -0.02
CA ILE A 156 -25.72 32.67 -1.21
C ILE A 156 -26.24 31.24 -1.11
N HIS A 157 -27.53 31.11 -0.79
CA HIS A 157 -28.33 29.91 -1.01
C HIS A 157 -28.37 29.61 -2.50
N VAL A 158 -27.61 28.61 -2.96
CA VAL A 158 -27.78 28.06 -4.30
C VAL A 158 -28.90 27.02 -4.22
N GLN A 159 -30.14 27.47 -4.44
CA GLN A 159 -31.28 26.60 -4.73
C GLN A 159 -30.99 25.81 -6.00
N ALA A 160 -31.13 24.48 -5.95
CA ALA A 160 -31.10 23.63 -7.13
C ALA A 160 -32.30 23.95 -8.03
N PRO A 161 -32.12 24.17 -9.34
CA PRO A 161 -33.25 24.25 -10.27
C PRO A 161 -33.87 22.87 -10.46
N ILE A 162 -35.05 22.66 -9.87
CA ILE A 162 -35.94 21.54 -10.13
C ILE A 162 -36.70 21.81 -11.44
N LEU A 163 -36.96 20.72 -12.20
CA LEU A 163 -37.75 20.60 -13.44
C LEU A 163 -37.01 20.78 -14.77
N ILE A 164 -36.33 19.70 -15.19
CA ILE A 164 -36.10 19.42 -16.61
C ILE A 164 -37.33 18.70 -17.18
N LYS A 165 -37.87 19.25 -18.26
CA LYS A 165 -39.04 18.79 -18.99
C LYS A 165 -38.73 17.46 -19.72
N ALA A 166 -39.46 16.40 -19.39
CA ALA A 166 -39.31 15.10 -20.04
C ALA A 166 -39.62 15.15 -21.55
N PRO A 167 -38.79 14.57 -22.44
CA PRO A 167 -39.09 14.52 -23.86
C PRO A 167 -40.15 13.43 -24.16
N LYS A 168 -41.38 13.87 -24.47
CA LYS A 168 -42.43 13.02 -25.05
C LYS A 168 -42.16 12.75 -26.53
N LYS A 169 -41.46 11.67 -26.89
CA LYS A 169 -41.62 10.96 -28.18
C LYS A 169 -41.26 9.47 -28.04
N PRO A 170 -42.16 8.51 -28.31
CA PRO A 170 -41.78 7.11 -28.40
C PRO A 170 -40.99 6.88 -29.69
N ARG A 171 -39.68 6.62 -29.58
CA ARG A 171 -38.87 6.16 -30.71
C ARG A 171 -39.22 4.68 -30.99
N LYS A 172 -39.49 4.38 -32.25
CA LYS A 172 -39.64 3.01 -32.79
C LYS A 172 -38.46 2.16 -32.30
N ARG A 173 -38.76 1.00 -31.68
CA ARG A 173 -37.79 -0.01 -31.27
C ARG A 173 -36.92 -0.38 -32.48
N ARG A 174 -35.70 0.15 -32.52
CA ARG A 174 -34.63 -0.43 -33.33
C ARG A 174 -34.17 -1.68 -32.59
N ILE A 175 -34.04 -2.77 -33.31
CA ILE A 175 -33.44 -4.01 -32.80
C ILE A 175 -32.07 -3.60 -32.23
N ALA A 176 -31.83 -3.89 -30.96
CA ALA A 176 -30.61 -3.54 -30.28
C ALA A 176 -29.43 -4.08 -31.08
N THR A 177 -28.45 -3.22 -31.34
CA THR A 177 -27.23 -3.59 -32.06
C THR A 177 -26.52 -4.69 -31.25
N GLU A 178 -25.79 -5.61 -31.88
CA GLU A 178 -25.14 -6.74 -31.18
C GLU A 178 -24.24 -6.30 -30.01
N LYS A 179 -23.68 -5.09 -30.12
CA LYS A 179 -22.96 -4.39 -29.04
C LYS A 179 -23.87 -4.02 -27.85
N GLU A 180 -25.06 -3.47 -28.11
CA GLU A 180 -26.06 -3.15 -27.08
C GLU A 180 -26.65 -4.40 -26.44
N ILE A 181 -26.75 -5.52 -27.17
CA ILE A 181 -27.15 -6.82 -26.62
C ILE A 181 -26.08 -7.34 -25.65
N ARG A 182 -24.79 -7.24 -26.02
CA ARG A 182 -23.68 -7.63 -25.16
C ARG A 182 -23.60 -6.77 -23.90
N ASP A 183 -23.77 -5.47 -24.06
CA ASP A 183 -23.75 -4.50 -22.96
C ASP A 183 -24.94 -4.72 -22.00
N ALA A 184 -26.14 -4.97 -22.56
CA ALA A 184 -27.31 -5.35 -21.78
C ALA A 184 -27.16 -6.72 -21.08
N LEU A 185 -26.43 -7.66 -21.69
CA LEU A 185 -26.14 -8.96 -21.07
C LEU A 185 -25.14 -8.80 -19.90
N ALA A 186 -24.08 -8.02 -20.10
CA ALA A 186 -23.13 -7.69 -19.05
C ALA A 186 -23.83 -7.00 -17.86
N GLN A 187 -24.71 -6.04 -18.17
CA GLN A 187 -25.48 -5.30 -17.17
C GLN A 187 -26.54 -6.17 -16.44
N SER A 188 -27.19 -7.10 -17.15
CA SER A 188 -28.21 -7.98 -16.54
C SER A 188 -27.64 -9.14 -15.72
N THR A 189 -26.36 -9.49 -15.90
CA THR A 189 -25.66 -10.44 -15.01
C THR A 189 -25.22 -9.81 -13.67
N SER A 190 -25.32 -8.48 -13.52
CA SER A 190 -25.05 -7.76 -12.27
C SER A 190 -26.31 -7.70 -11.40
N SER A 191 -26.39 -8.56 -10.38
CA SER A 191 -27.63 -8.73 -9.59
C SER A 191 -27.91 -7.63 -8.56
N ASN A 192 -27.26 -6.45 -8.61
CA ASN A 192 -27.40 -5.49 -7.51
C ASN A 192 -27.44 -3.99 -7.84
N GLY A 193 -27.60 -3.59 -9.10
CA GLY A 193 -27.93 -2.20 -9.45
C GLY A 193 -26.85 -1.14 -9.13
N GLU A 194 -25.67 -1.54 -8.68
CA GLU A 194 -24.48 -0.69 -8.69
C GLU A 194 -23.92 -0.68 -10.12
N ILE A 195 -23.74 0.53 -10.66
CA ILE A 195 -22.89 0.74 -11.83
C ILE A 195 -21.54 0.14 -11.43
N PRO A 196 -21.00 -0.86 -12.16
CA PRO A 196 -19.69 -1.38 -11.83
C PRO A 196 -18.74 -0.19 -11.84
N ASP A 197 -18.03 0.03 -10.74
CA ASP A 197 -16.78 0.76 -10.84
C ASP A 197 -16.02 0.11 -11.99
N GLU A 198 -15.79 0.86 -13.07
CA GLU A 198 -15.12 0.36 -14.29
C GLU A 198 -13.73 -0.22 -13.94
N GLU A 199 -13.23 0.07 -12.74
CA GLU A 199 -12.16 -0.66 -12.08
C GLU A 199 -12.69 -1.79 -11.18
N ILE A 200 -12.99 -2.95 -11.77
CA ILE A 200 -13.19 -4.19 -11.01
C ILE A 200 -11.83 -4.62 -10.40
N ARG A 201 -11.45 -4.03 -9.26
CA ARG A 201 -10.20 -4.36 -8.54
C ARG A 201 -10.33 -5.71 -7.85
N VAL A 202 -9.42 -6.63 -8.17
CA VAL A 202 -9.22 -7.88 -7.42
C VAL A 202 -8.01 -7.66 -6.53
N GLU A 203 -8.24 -7.40 -5.25
CA GLU A 203 -7.15 -7.45 -4.27
C GLU A 203 -6.92 -8.92 -3.93
N PHE A 204 -5.83 -9.50 -4.44
CA PHE A 204 -5.44 -10.86 -4.07
C PHE A 204 -5.27 -10.92 -2.55
N PRO A 205 -5.93 -11.85 -1.84
CA PRO A 205 -5.77 -11.97 -0.40
C PRO A 205 -4.31 -12.32 -0.11
N LYS A 206 -3.58 -11.38 0.50
CA LYS A 206 -2.16 -11.54 0.87
C LYS A 206 -1.92 -12.91 1.48
N THR A 207 -0.97 -13.64 0.92
CA THR A 207 -0.66 -15.01 1.35
C THR A 207 -0.25 -15.01 2.83
N PRO A 208 -0.47 -16.12 3.58
CA PRO A 208 -0.11 -16.18 5.00
C PRO A 208 1.39 -15.86 5.26
N ALA A 209 2.26 -16.13 4.29
CA ALA A 209 3.68 -15.80 4.36
C ALA A 209 3.97 -14.29 4.30
N GLU A 210 3.23 -13.53 3.49
CA GLU A 210 3.35 -12.07 3.42
C GLU A 210 2.80 -11.38 4.67
N LYS A 211 1.72 -11.93 5.25
CA LYS A 211 1.21 -11.47 6.55
C LYS A 211 2.24 -11.66 7.66
N MET A 212 2.99 -12.77 7.65
CA MET A 212 4.12 -12.96 8.58
C MET A 212 5.23 -11.94 8.36
N ARG A 213 5.63 -11.64 7.11
CA ARG A 213 6.69 -10.64 6.85
C ARG A 213 6.30 -9.25 7.31
N MET A 214 5.06 -8.82 7.04
CA MET A 214 4.55 -7.51 7.46
C MET A 214 4.40 -7.40 8.99
N THR A 215 3.93 -8.47 9.65
CA THR A 215 3.84 -8.48 11.12
C THR A 215 5.22 -8.48 11.78
N LEU A 216 6.21 -9.14 11.19
CA LEU A 216 7.58 -9.17 11.71
C LEU A 216 8.28 -7.81 11.56
N LEU A 217 8.06 -7.11 10.44
CA LEU A 217 8.52 -5.72 10.23
C LEU A 217 7.86 -4.75 11.22
N ALA A 218 6.55 -4.86 11.43
CA ALA A 218 5.85 -4.03 12.40
C ALA A 218 6.34 -4.30 13.84
N LEU A 219 6.54 -5.57 14.20
CA LEU A 219 7.06 -5.97 15.51
C LEU A 219 8.49 -5.46 15.73
N ALA A 220 9.35 -5.54 14.71
CA ALA A 220 10.72 -5.01 14.76
C ALA A 220 10.74 -3.49 15.00
N GLY A 221 9.85 -2.75 14.34
CA GLY A 221 9.70 -1.30 14.56
C GLY A 221 9.29 -0.96 16.00
N ILE A 222 8.33 -1.70 16.56
CA ILE A 222 7.88 -1.51 17.95
C ILE A 222 9.01 -1.86 18.94
N ALA A 223 9.75 -2.95 18.69
CA ALA A 223 10.87 -3.35 19.54
C ALA A 223 11.99 -2.30 19.56
N ALA A 224 12.30 -1.68 18.41
CA ALA A 224 13.29 -0.60 18.34
C ALA A 224 12.88 0.62 19.17
N LEU A 225 11.61 1.03 19.09
CA LEU A 225 11.06 2.12 19.90
C LEU A 225 11.13 1.82 21.41
N ALA A 226 10.78 0.60 21.81
CA ALA A 226 10.88 0.17 23.21
C ALA A 226 12.33 0.20 23.73
N LEU A 227 13.31 -0.18 22.90
CA LEU A 227 14.73 -0.17 23.25
C LEU A 227 15.25 1.26 23.46
N ILE A 228 14.81 2.21 22.61
CA ILE A 228 15.14 3.64 22.77
C ILE A 228 14.58 4.17 24.10
N ILE A 229 13.32 3.85 24.43
CA ILE A 229 12.70 4.26 25.69
C ILE A 229 13.45 3.66 26.88
N CYS A 230 13.85 2.38 26.82
CA CYS A 230 14.66 1.74 27.84
C CYS A 230 16.01 2.45 28.05
N LEU A 231 16.72 2.80 26.97
CA LEU A 231 18.00 3.52 27.07
C LEU A 231 17.84 4.88 27.76
N VAL A 232 16.80 5.64 27.44
CA VAL A 232 16.54 6.93 28.09
C VAL A 232 16.31 6.73 29.59
N TRP A 233 15.47 5.76 29.97
CA TRP A 233 15.07 5.57 31.36
C TRP A 233 16.18 4.98 32.23
N PHE A 234 16.93 4.00 31.71
CA PHE A 234 17.97 3.28 32.45
C PHE A 234 19.36 3.90 32.38
N VAL A 235 19.66 4.76 31.40
CA VAL A 235 21.01 5.34 31.25
C VAL A 235 20.99 6.85 31.46
N ILE A 236 20.13 7.58 30.74
CA ILE A 236 20.18 9.05 30.75
C ILE A 236 19.69 9.62 32.10
N ILE A 237 18.56 9.14 32.60
CA ILE A 237 18.00 9.61 33.87
C ILE A 237 18.95 9.38 35.07
N PRO A 238 19.52 8.18 35.30
CA PRO A 238 20.42 7.98 36.44
C PRO A 238 21.74 8.75 36.30
N VAL A 239 22.28 8.90 35.08
CA VAL A 239 23.48 9.72 34.87
C VAL A 239 23.21 11.19 35.18
N ALA A 240 22.09 11.74 34.71
CA ALA A 240 21.71 13.12 34.99
C ALA A 240 21.48 13.37 36.50
N LYS A 241 20.86 12.41 37.20
CA LYS A 241 20.69 12.48 38.66
C LYS A 241 22.04 12.45 39.39
N ASN A 242 22.93 11.53 39.01
CA ASN A 242 24.27 11.43 39.62
C ASN A 242 25.13 12.69 39.41
N VAL A 243 25.00 13.37 38.26
CA VAL A 243 25.70 14.65 38.02
C VAL A 243 25.12 15.77 38.88
N SER A 244 23.79 15.86 38.97
CA SER A 244 23.14 16.87 39.82
C SER A 244 23.45 16.66 41.31
N ASP A 245 23.47 15.42 41.77
CA ASP A 245 23.78 15.09 43.16
C ASP A 245 25.26 15.37 43.49
N LYS A 246 26.18 15.12 42.55
CA LYS A 246 27.58 15.54 42.70
C LYS A 246 27.72 17.05 42.82
N ALA A 247 27.02 17.82 42.00
CA ALA A 247 27.05 19.29 42.07
C ALA A 247 26.51 19.80 43.42
N LYS A 248 25.36 19.28 43.88
CA LYS A 248 24.78 19.64 45.17
C LYS A 248 25.66 19.23 46.36
N ASN A 249 26.35 18.11 46.26
CA ASN A 249 27.27 17.66 47.31
C ASN A 249 28.54 18.53 47.33
N ALA A 250 29.07 18.93 46.17
CA ALA A 250 30.20 19.86 46.10
C ALA A 250 29.85 21.21 46.75
N GLU A 251 28.68 21.78 46.44
CA GLU A 251 28.20 23.04 47.02
C GLU A 251 28.03 22.97 48.55
N LYS A 252 27.54 21.82 49.07
CA LYS A 252 27.44 21.60 50.52
C LYS A 252 28.80 21.50 51.19
N VAL A 253 29.78 20.87 50.55
CA VAL A 253 31.15 20.75 51.07
C VAL A 253 31.81 22.12 51.09
N GLU A 254 31.69 22.92 50.02
CA GLU A 254 32.23 24.28 49.94
C GLU A 254 31.62 25.21 51.01
N PHE A 255 30.30 25.08 51.27
CA PHE A 255 29.65 25.81 52.36
C PHE A 255 30.18 25.43 53.75
N LEU A 256 30.41 24.13 53.99
CA LEU A 256 30.95 23.65 55.27
C LEU A 256 32.41 24.08 55.47
N GLU A 257 33.20 24.10 54.40
CA GLU A 257 34.58 24.58 54.39
C GLU A 257 34.63 26.08 54.74
N GLY A 258 33.80 26.91 54.10
CA GLY A 258 33.69 28.33 54.42
C GLY A 258 33.27 28.60 55.87
N LYS A 259 32.31 27.82 56.40
CA LYS A 259 31.87 27.90 57.80
C LYS A 259 32.94 27.48 58.81
N MET A 260 33.77 26.48 58.48
CA MET A 260 34.87 26.05 59.34
C MET A 260 36.04 27.03 59.31
N GLN A 261 36.30 27.66 58.17
CA GLN A 261 37.36 28.67 58.05
C GLN A 261 37.00 29.98 58.78
N GLU A 262 35.73 30.36 58.78
CA GLU A 262 35.19 31.50 59.56
C GLU A 262 35.33 31.27 61.08
N LYS A 263 35.24 30.02 61.55
CA LYS A 263 35.39 29.63 62.96
C LYS A 263 36.78 29.07 63.31
N SER A 264 37.79 29.35 62.48
CA SER A 264 39.16 28.83 62.63
C SER A 264 39.87 29.24 63.93
N ALA A 265 39.32 30.20 64.69
CA ALA A 265 39.83 30.60 66.00
C ALA A 265 39.47 29.63 67.14
N ASP A 266 38.50 28.72 66.94
CA ASP A 266 38.14 27.71 67.94
C ASP A 266 39.18 26.56 67.93
N PRO A 267 39.69 26.13 69.11
CA PRO A 267 40.78 25.15 69.21
C PRO A 267 40.41 23.75 68.70
N GLU A 268 39.13 23.38 68.74
CA GLU A 268 38.66 22.10 68.19
C GLU A 268 38.52 22.13 66.66
N VAL A 269 38.15 23.28 66.08
CA VAL A 269 37.98 23.45 64.63
C VAL A 269 39.33 23.53 63.92
N SER A 270 40.32 24.18 64.54
CA SER A 270 41.69 24.26 64.00
C SER A 270 42.39 22.90 63.97
N ALA A 271 42.16 22.03 64.97
CA ALA A 271 42.68 20.67 64.98
C ALA A 271 42.09 19.84 63.82
N ILE A 272 40.78 19.93 63.60
CA ILE A 272 40.08 19.23 62.51
C ILE A 272 40.56 19.74 61.13
N LEU A 273 40.73 21.06 60.97
CA LEU A 273 41.27 21.64 59.73
C LEU A 273 42.72 21.20 59.46
N SER A 274 43.54 21.05 60.50
CA SER A 274 44.91 20.56 60.35
C SER A 274 44.96 19.09 59.91
N GLU A 275 44.12 18.23 60.49
CA GLU A 275 44.01 16.82 60.11
C GLU A 275 43.43 16.64 58.70
N TYR A 276 42.48 17.50 58.31
CA TYR A 276 41.93 17.53 56.96
C TYR A 276 42.98 17.96 55.92
N ASN A 277 43.72 19.04 56.17
CA ASN A 277 44.78 19.52 55.29
C ASN A 277 45.97 18.56 55.21
N GLU A 278 46.30 17.85 56.29
CA GLU A 278 47.33 16.79 56.26
C GLU A 278 46.91 15.63 55.35
N LYS A 279 45.63 15.23 55.40
CA LYS A 279 45.10 14.07 54.67
C LYS A 279 44.75 14.36 53.20
N TYR A 280 44.37 15.59 52.86
CA TYR A 280 43.91 15.95 51.51
C TYR A 280 44.61 17.16 50.87
N GLY A 281 45.35 17.98 51.63
CA GLY A 281 46.02 19.20 51.15
C GLY A 281 47.39 18.97 50.50
N SER A 282 47.88 17.73 50.42
CA SER A 282 49.19 17.38 49.86
C SER A 282 49.19 17.12 48.34
N ASN A 283 48.23 17.70 47.60
CA ASN A 283 48.16 17.61 46.13
C ASN A 283 47.94 18.98 45.45
N GLU A 284 48.60 20.03 45.92
CA GLU A 284 48.93 21.19 45.08
C GLU A 284 50.46 21.29 44.93
N ASN A 285 50.98 20.56 43.94
CA ASN A 285 52.18 20.88 43.14
C ASN A 285 52.14 20.08 41.84
#